data_AF-A0A933PIZ6-F1
#
_entry.id   AF-A0A933PIZ6-F1
#
_cell.length_a   1.000
_cell.length_b   1.000
_cell.length_c   1.000
_cell.angle_alpha   90.00
_cell.angle_beta   90.00
_cell.angle_gamma   90.00
#
_symmetry.space_group_name_H-M   'P 1'
#
loop_
_entity.id
_entity.type
_entity.pdbx_description
1 polymer ?
#
loop_
_entity_poly.entity_id
_entity_poly.type
_entity_poly.pdbx_seq_one_letter_code
_entity_poly.pdbx_strand_id
1 'polypeptide(L)'
;MISGITTALTSTAVLAAPPDNGVHVVAASAGFASYLLVWAAVMWGMFLRNGWASTRVRHSTLYSTHMGLGLTGLCLGLVHGAAQAAAPVTATGLLDVFLPFRNLDHPAWGDLPRLVRLGEGVGTLAFELMVAATLATAVRHRLGQNRWRALHMLNYVGYLLMVTHVLVSGSDAGRPWAWGTVLGTTLVTAVTWAWTTRWATAARRRGERTLSISRPGSRLEIEVDAALCLRFGFCEHEAPGVFQLSGDGRLTYDASVPVDAADAVVRAARVCPARAIRLGQGATEVVMAAPPTPPHGSVVPPPVPIDRASRKVRT
;
A
#
# COMPACT_ATOMS: atom_id res chain seq x y z
N MET A 1 -5.35 -3.46 -46.86
CA MET A 1 -3.99 -3.07 -47.32
C MET A 1 -3.82 -1.62 -46.91
N ILE A 2 -3.41 -1.35 -45.67
CA ILE A 2 -2.01 -1.31 -45.21
C ILE A 2 -1.21 -0.30 -46.04
N SER A 3 -1.03 0.90 -45.50
CA SER A 3 0.25 1.62 -45.40
C SER A 3 0.00 3.11 -45.18
N GLY A 4 0.58 3.66 -44.11
CA GLY A 4 0.57 5.11 -43.86
C GLY A 4 0.61 5.56 -42.40
N ILE A 5 0.95 4.68 -41.46
CA ILE A 5 1.45 5.09 -40.14
C ILE A 5 2.98 5.11 -40.25
N THR A 6 3.60 6.17 -39.71
CA THR A 6 4.87 6.26 -38.96
C THR A 6 5.83 7.37 -39.44
N THR A 7 6.28 8.20 -38.47
CA THR A 7 7.55 8.98 -38.41
C THR A 7 7.60 10.30 -39.21
N ALA A 8 8.03 11.47 -38.70
CA ALA A 8 8.52 11.97 -37.41
C ALA A 8 8.49 13.52 -37.50
N LEU A 9 8.04 14.22 -36.46
CA LEU A 9 8.89 15.07 -35.60
C LEU A 9 9.97 15.88 -36.35
N THR A 10 9.76 17.18 -36.52
CA THR A 10 10.75 18.21 -36.18
C THR A 10 10.11 19.60 -36.20
N SER A 11 10.29 20.32 -35.10
CA SER A 11 10.55 21.77 -35.03
C SER A 11 9.85 22.71 -36.01
N THR A 12 8.90 23.50 -35.51
CA THR A 12 8.82 24.98 -35.67
C THR A 12 7.46 25.52 -35.19
N ALA A 13 7.17 25.39 -33.90
CA ALA A 13 6.05 26.10 -33.27
C ALA A 13 6.43 26.71 -31.91
N VAL A 14 7.70 27.12 -31.78
CA VAL A 14 8.22 27.82 -30.58
C VAL A 14 8.41 29.32 -30.84
N LEU A 15 8.12 29.83 -32.03
CA LEU A 15 8.16 31.28 -32.28
C LEU A 15 6.76 31.85 -32.43
N ALA A 16 6.45 32.82 -31.55
CA ALA A 16 5.25 33.68 -31.51
C ALA A 16 4.02 33.17 -30.74
N ALA A 17 4.20 32.69 -29.50
CA ALA A 17 3.14 32.81 -28.50
C ALA A 17 3.31 34.17 -27.77
N PRO A 18 2.23 34.94 -27.54
CA PRO A 18 2.24 36.07 -26.62
C PRO A 18 2.91 35.68 -25.28
N PRO A 19 3.70 36.56 -24.65
CA PRO A 19 4.55 36.23 -23.49
C PRO A 19 3.80 35.64 -22.27
N ASP A 20 2.49 35.72 -22.28
CA ASP A 20 1.50 35.31 -21.28
C ASP A 20 0.96 33.88 -21.46
N ASN A 21 0.97 33.30 -22.68
CA ASN A 21 0.32 32.00 -22.93
C ASN A 21 1.18 30.77 -22.59
N GLY A 22 2.51 30.89 -22.66
CA GLY A 22 3.42 29.76 -22.45
C GLY A 22 3.41 29.25 -21.01
N VAL A 23 3.41 30.17 -20.04
CA VAL A 23 3.49 29.83 -18.60
C VAL A 23 2.23 29.09 -18.15
N HIS A 24 1.05 29.51 -18.60
CA HIS A 24 -0.21 28.85 -18.26
C HIS A 24 -0.32 27.43 -18.85
N VAL A 25 0.12 27.23 -20.10
CA VAL A 25 0.11 25.89 -20.73
C VAL A 25 1.09 24.95 -20.03
N VAL A 26 2.28 25.44 -19.69
CA VAL A 26 3.28 24.66 -18.95
C VAL A 26 2.76 24.33 -17.55
N ALA A 27 2.15 25.30 -16.84
CA ALA A 27 1.57 25.08 -15.53
C ALA A 27 0.40 24.07 -15.58
N ALA A 28 -0.49 24.16 -16.57
CA ALA A 28 -1.58 23.19 -16.77
C ALA A 28 -1.03 21.78 -17.05
N SER A 29 -0.01 21.67 -17.91
CA SER A 29 0.64 20.40 -18.23
C SER A 29 1.32 19.78 -17.01
N ALA A 30 2.00 20.61 -16.19
CA ALA A 30 2.62 20.18 -14.93
C ALA A 30 1.56 19.68 -13.92
N GLY A 31 0.41 20.35 -13.86
CA GLY A 31 -0.73 19.94 -13.02
C GLY A 31 -1.28 18.57 -13.42
N PHE A 32 -1.55 18.35 -14.71
CA PHE A 32 -2.02 17.05 -15.21
C PHE A 32 -0.96 15.94 -15.06
N ALA A 33 0.32 16.24 -15.28
CA ALA A 33 1.40 15.28 -15.06
C ALA A 33 1.51 14.90 -13.57
N SER A 34 1.42 15.88 -12.67
CA SER A 34 1.36 15.67 -11.22
C SER A 34 0.19 14.74 -10.85
N TYR A 35 -1.01 15.04 -11.34
CA TYR A 35 -2.21 14.24 -11.12
C TYR A 35 -2.01 12.75 -11.49
N LEU A 36 -1.48 12.49 -12.69
CA LEU A 36 -1.26 11.12 -13.17
C LEU A 36 -0.19 10.37 -12.36
N LEU A 37 0.88 11.06 -11.93
CA LEU A 37 1.92 10.48 -11.10
C LEU A 37 1.42 10.16 -9.69
N VAL A 38 0.62 11.06 -9.09
CA VAL A 38 -0.04 10.82 -7.80
C VAL A 38 -1.03 9.66 -7.91
N TRP A 39 -1.85 9.60 -8.97
CA TRP A 39 -2.73 8.46 -9.22
C TRP A 39 -1.95 7.15 -9.35
N ALA A 40 -0.84 7.14 -10.10
CA ALA A 40 0.03 5.97 -10.21
C ALA A 40 0.63 5.57 -8.85
N ALA A 41 1.02 6.54 -8.01
CA ALA A 41 1.51 6.29 -6.65
C ALA A 41 0.44 5.65 -5.76
N VAL A 42 -0.83 6.09 -5.87
CA VAL A 42 -1.98 5.50 -5.17
C VAL A 42 -2.20 4.05 -5.62
N MET A 43 -2.16 3.77 -6.92
CA MET A 43 -2.24 2.39 -7.46
C MET A 43 -1.12 1.51 -6.92
N TRP A 44 0.11 2.03 -6.89
CA TRP A 44 1.25 1.33 -6.31
C TRP A 44 1.10 1.04 -4.82
N GLY A 45 0.56 1.99 -4.05
CA GLY A 45 0.24 1.80 -2.63
C GLY A 45 -0.78 0.69 -2.40
N MET A 46 -1.78 0.58 -3.27
CA MET A 46 -2.77 -0.51 -3.22
C MET A 46 -2.15 -1.87 -3.56
N PHE A 47 -1.18 -1.91 -4.49
CA PHE A 47 -0.43 -3.13 -4.77
C PHE A 47 0.49 -3.55 -3.62
N LEU A 48 1.15 -2.60 -2.95
CA LEU A 48 1.97 -2.87 -1.76
C LEU A 48 1.16 -3.49 -0.63
N ARG A 49 -0.10 -3.06 -0.45
CA ARG A 49 -1.02 -3.66 0.54
C ARG A 49 -1.38 -5.11 0.21
N ASN A 50 -1.33 -5.52 -1.06
CA ASN A 50 -1.82 -6.82 -1.50
C ASN A 50 -0.66 -7.79 -1.78
N GLY A 51 -0.49 -8.78 -0.89
CA GLY A 51 0.61 -9.76 -0.94
C GLY A 51 0.69 -10.65 -2.19
N TRP A 52 -0.27 -10.58 -3.12
CA TRP A 52 -0.14 -11.20 -4.43
C TRP A 52 0.77 -10.41 -5.37
N ALA A 53 0.78 -9.08 -5.30
CA ALA A 53 1.64 -8.27 -6.17
C ALA A 53 3.13 -8.55 -5.92
N SER A 54 3.50 -8.84 -4.67
CA SER A 54 4.87 -9.22 -4.29
C SER A 54 5.29 -10.63 -4.73
N THR A 55 4.37 -11.45 -5.26
CA THR A 55 4.72 -12.74 -5.87
C THR A 55 5.29 -12.61 -7.28
N ARG A 56 4.98 -11.50 -7.97
CA ARG A 56 5.43 -11.24 -9.34
C ARG A 56 6.54 -10.20 -9.41
N VAL A 57 6.48 -9.18 -8.54
CA VAL A 57 7.44 -8.08 -8.52
C VAL A 57 8.12 -8.03 -7.17
N ARG A 58 9.43 -7.76 -7.14
CA ARG A 58 10.18 -7.61 -5.89
C ARG A 58 9.57 -6.49 -5.06
N HIS A 59 9.36 -6.75 -3.77
CA HIS A 59 8.78 -5.79 -2.84
C HIS A 59 9.57 -4.46 -2.79
N SER A 60 10.91 -4.53 -2.87
CA SER A 60 11.77 -3.35 -2.93
C SER A 60 11.49 -2.47 -4.17
N THR A 61 11.25 -3.08 -5.33
CA THR A 61 10.89 -2.33 -6.54
C THR A 61 9.54 -1.66 -6.39
N LEU A 62 8.52 -2.38 -5.88
CA LEU A 62 7.21 -1.76 -5.61
C LEU A 62 7.34 -0.57 -4.65
N TYR A 63 8.09 -0.75 -3.57
CA TYR A 63 8.32 0.30 -2.58
C TYR A 63 9.04 1.52 -3.17
N SER A 64 10.16 1.29 -3.87
CA SER A 64 10.94 2.39 -4.47
C SER A 64 10.17 3.13 -5.56
N THR A 65 9.39 2.42 -6.38
CA THR A 65 8.56 3.05 -7.41
C THR A 65 7.41 3.86 -6.78
N HIS A 66 6.75 3.34 -5.73
CA HIS A 66 5.75 4.11 -4.98
C HIS A 66 6.34 5.43 -4.44
N MET A 67 7.52 5.37 -3.83
CA MET A 67 8.22 6.54 -3.29
C MET A 67 8.58 7.54 -4.40
N GLY A 68 9.14 7.06 -5.51
CA GLY A 68 9.53 7.91 -6.65
C GLY A 68 8.34 8.59 -7.32
N LEU A 69 7.26 7.83 -7.57
CA LEU A 69 6.03 8.37 -8.16
C LEU A 69 5.37 9.42 -7.25
N GLY A 70 5.26 9.11 -5.96
CA GLY A 70 4.64 10.01 -4.98
C GLY A 70 5.41 11.31 -4.82
N LEU A 71 6.74 11.24 -4.65
CA LEU A 71 7.57 12.43 -4.49
C LEU A 71 7.62 13.28 -5.76
N THR A 72 7.77 12.66 -6.93
CA THR A 72 7.79 13.40 -8.20
C THR A 72 6.44 14.06 -8.47
N GLY A 73 5.34 13.34 -8.24
CA GLY A 73 3.99 13.89 -8.35
C GLY A 73 3.77 15.07 -7.42
N LEU A 74 4.20 14.96 -6.15
CA LEU A 74 4.09 16.04 -5.16
C LEU A 74 4.94 17.27 -5.52
N CYS A 75 6.19 17.06 -5.96
CA CYS A 75 7.05 18.16 -6.42
C CYS A 75 6.46 18.89 -7.63
N LEU A 76 5.89 18.17 -8.61
CA LEU A 76 5.20 18.80 -9.74
C LEU A 76 3.93 19.53 -9.30
N GLY A 77 3.22 19.03 -8.29
CA GLY A 77 2.06 19.72 -7.71
C GLY A 77 2.46 21.05 -7.06
N LEU A 78 3.58 21.08 -6.34
CA LEU A 78 4.16 22.30 -5.78
C LEU A 78 4.54 23.30 -6.88
N VAL A 79 5.22 22.84 -7.94
CA VAL A 79 5.59 23.68 -9.09
C VAL A 79 4.34 24.22 -9.79
N HIS A 80 3.31 23.40 -9.98
CA HIS A 80 2.02 23.82 -10.53
C HIS A 80 1.38 24.94 -9.69
N GLY A 81 1.24 24.75 -8.38
CA GLY A 81 0.67 25.76 -7.48
C GLY A 81 1.49 27.05 -7.43
N ALA A 82 2.82 26.95 -7.35
CA ALA A 82 3.71 28.10 -7.35
C ALA A 82 3.66 28.89 -8.67
N ALA A 83 3.57 28.19 -9.82
CA ALA A 83 3.43 28.83 -11.13
C ALA A 83 2.10 29.60 -11.24
N GLN A 84 1.01 29.09 -10.66
CA GLN A 84 -0.27 29.79 -10.62
C GLN A 84 -0.23 31.04 -9.73
N ALA A 85 0.49 30.99 -8.61
CA ALA A 85 0.66 32.13 -7.72
C ALA A 85 1.59 33.23 -8.27
N ALA A 86 2.49 32.87 -9.20
CA ALA A 86 3.39 33.79 -9.86
C ALA A 86 2.76 34.49 -11.08
N ALA A 87 1.62 33.99 -11.58
CA ALA A 87 0.95 34.55 -12.73
C ALA A 87 0.22 35.86 -12.34
N PRO A 88 0.53 37.01 -12.97
CA PRO A 88 -0.03 38.31 -12.59
C PRO A 88 -1.54 38.45 -12.89
N VAL A 89 -2.13 37.47 -13.57
CA VAL A 89 -3.52 37.45 -14.05
C VAL A 89 -4.45 36.59 -13.19
N THR A 90 -3.93 35.83 -12.22
CA THR A 90 -4.74 34.95 -11.36
C THR A 90 -5.15 35.66 -10.06
N ALA A 91 -6.26 35.24 -9.47
CA ALA A 91 -6.70 35.70 -8.14
C ALA A 91 -5.91 35.06 -6.98
N THR A 92 -4.86 34.31 -7.30
CA THR A 92 -4.15 33.41 -6.39
C THR A 92 -2.84 34.06 -5.94
N GLY A 93 -2.76 34.43 -4.67
CA GLY A 93 -1.53 34.89 -4.05
C GLY A 93 -0.68 33.73 -3.52
N LEU A 94 0.60 34.00 -3.20
CA LEU A 94 1.52 33.00 -2.65
C LEU A 94 1.01 32.35 -1.34
N LEU A 95 0.27 33.11 -0.53
CA LEU A 95 -0.31 32.60 0.71
C LEU A 95 -1.47 31.62 0.47
N ASP A 96 -2.13 31.66 -0.68
CA ASP A 96 -3.26 30.78 -1.01
C ASP A 96 -2.81 29.34 -1.31
N VAL A 97 -1.50 29.14 -1.53
CA VAL A 97 -0.83 27.82 -1.64
C VAL A 97 -0.71 27.14 -0.26
N PHE A 98 -0.78 27.88 0.84
CA PHE A 98 -0.60 27.39 2.22
C PHE A 98 -1.81 27.62 3.12
N LEU A 99 -2.83 28.32 2.62
CA LEU A 99 -4.04 28.66 3.37
C LEU A 99 -5.25 28.35 2.49
N PRO A 100 -5.89 27.18 2.67
CA PRO A 100 -7.03 26.82 1.85
C PRO A 100 -8.17 27.80 2.10
N PHE A 101 -8.90 28.16 1.04
CA PHE A 101 -10.09 29.00 1.09
C PHE A 101 -9.86 30.47 1.51
N ARG A 102 -8.61 30.96 1.57
CA ARG A 102 -8.31 32.34 1.96
C ARG A 102 -8.86 33.38 0.97
N ASN A 103 -8.84 33.07 -0.31
CA ASN A 103 -9.19 33.99 -1.40
C ASN A 103 -10.63 33.83 -1.91
N LEU A 104 -11.54 33.24 -1.13
CA LEU A 104 -12.93 33.00 -1.57
C LEU A 104 -13.70 34.28 -1.98
N ASP A 105 -13.34 35.42 -1.40
CA ASP A 105 -14.00 36.70 -1.63
C ASP A 105 -13.10 37.70 -2.38
N HIS A 106 -12.02 37.23 -3.00
CA HIS A 106 -11.08 38.12 -3.69
C HIS A 106 -11.73 38.82 -4.90
N PRO A 107 -11.63 40.16 -5.05
CA PRO A 107 -12.31 40.90 -6.12
C PRO A 107 -11.96 40.43 -7.53
N ALA A 108 -10.76 39.87 -7.71
CA ALA A 108 -10.30 39.36 -9.00
C ALA A 108 -11.09 38.14 -9.52
N TRP A 109 -11.93 37.50 -8.70
CA TRP A 109 -12.81 36.41 -9.15
C TRP A 109 -13.99 36.90 -10.00
N GLY A 110 -14.38 38.17 -9.91
CA GLY A 110 -15.57 38.71 -10.58
C GLY A 110 -16.83 37.89 -10.29
N ASP A 111 -17.61 37.58 -11.32
CA ASP A 111 -18.90 36.88 -11.24
C ASP A 111 -18.78 35.34 -11.33
N LEU A 112 -17.57 34.77 -11.18
CA LEU A 112 -17.39 33.32 -11.27
C LEU A 112 -18.25 32.59 -10.21
N PRO A 113 -18.73 31.36 -10.48
CA PRO A 113 -19.51 30.60 -9.50
C PRO A 113 -18.71 30.29 -8.23
N ARG A 114 -19.36 30.33 -7.06
CA ARG A 114 -18.72 29.98 -5.76
C ARG A 114 -18.08 28.59 -5.77
N LEU A 115 -18.64 27.66 -6.54
CA LEU A 115 -18.12 26.30 -6.67
C LEU A 115 -16.68 26.30 -7.25
N VAL A 116 -16.40 27.12 -8.26
CA VAL A 116 -15.07 27.22 -8.87
C VAL A 116 -14.03 27.73 -7.86
N ARG A 117 -14.40 28.74 -7.05
CA ARG A 117 -13.54 29.29 -5.98
C ARG A 117 -13.24 28.27 -4.88
N LEU A 118 -14.25 27.47 -4.52
CA LEU A 118 -14.05 26.36 -3.58
C LEU A 118 -13.11 25.29 -4.15
N GLY A 119 -13.14 25.07 -5.47
CA GLY A 119 -12.24 24.13 -6.15
C GLY A 119 -10.76 24.43 -5.94
N GLU A 120 -10.38 25.72 -5.91
CA GLU A 120 -9.00 26.14 -5.62
C GLU A 120 -8.58 25.75 -4.19
N GLY A 121 -9.37 26.13 -3.18
CA GLY A 121 -9.08 25.80 -1.78
C GLY A 121 -9.08 24.29 -1.51
N VAL A 122 -9.92 23.52 -2.22
CA VAL A 122 -9.90 22.05 -2.19
C VAL A 122 -8.59 21.50 -2.73
N GLY A 123 -8.01 22.11 -3.77
CA GLY A 123 -6.69 21.77 -4.31
C GLY A 123 -5.58 22.03 -3.31
N THR A 124 -5.58 23.20 -2.65
CA THR A 124 -4.62 23.53 -1.58
C THR A 124 -4.72 22.53 -0.44
N LEU A 125 -5.93 22.23 0.04
CA LEU A 125 -6.14 21.25 1.11
C LEU A 125 -5.65 19.84 0.71
N ALA A 126 -5.87 19.43 -0.54
CA ALA A 126 -5.35 18.16 -1.06
C ALA A 126 -3.81 18.11 -1.00
N PHE A 127 -3.15 19.18 -1.46
CA PHE A 127 -1.70 19.32 -1.44
C PHE A 127 -1.15 19.27 0.00
N GLU A 128 -1.75 20.02 0.92
CA GLU A 128 -1.36 20.04 2.34
C GLU A 128 -1.45 18.67 3.00
N LEU A 129 -2.53 17.92 2.76
CA LEU A 129 -2.67 16.55 3.27
C LEU A 129 -1.56 15.63 2.74
N MET A 130 -1.19 15.77 1.46
CA MET A 130 -0.11 14.97 0.86
C MET A 130 1.28 15.37 1.37
N VAL A 131 1.51 16.66 1.61
CA VAL A 131 2.73 17.15 2.28
C VAL A 131 2.78 16.60 3.71
N ALA A 132 1.69 16.69 4.47
CA ALA A 132 1.62 16.18 5.84
C ALA A 132 1.90 14.67 5.89
N ALA A 133 1.37 13.87 4.96
CA ALA A 133 1.64 12.44 4.87
C ALA A 133 3.11 12.13 4.49
N THR A 134 3.72 12.98 3.66
CA THR A 134 5.15 12.89 3.32
C THR A 134 6.02 13.19 4.54
N LEU A 135 5.71 14.27 5.27
CA LEU A 135 6.38 14.61 6.52
C LEU A 135 6.20 13.52 7.59
N ALA A 136 4.98 12.97 7.73
CA ALA A 136 4.70 11.85 8.63
C ALA A 136 5.59 10.63 8.31
N THR A 137 5.92 10.41 7.03
CA THR A 137 6.81 9.33 6.61
C THR A 137 8.25 9.57 7.00
N ALA A 138 8.73 10.83 7.00
CA ALA A 138 10.06 11.20 7.49
C ALA A 138 10.19 10.97 9.01
N VAL A 139 9.15 11.28 9.78
CA VAL A 139 9.14 11.10 11.25
C VAL A 139 8.52 9.78 11.71
N ARG A 140 8.36 8.79 10.81
CA ARG A 140 7.65 7.52 11.10
C ARG A 140 8.18 6.79 12.33
N HIS A 141 9.49 6.84 12.57
CA HIS A 141 10.15 6.20 13.71
C HIS A 141 9.71 6.76 15.06
N ARG A 142 9.25 8.03 15.10
CA ARG A 142 8.73 8.68 16.31
C ARG A 142 7.24 8.47 16.50
N LEU A 143 6.49 8.37 15.41
CA LEU A 143 5.03 8.22 15.45
C LEU A 143 4.60 6.79 15.80
N GLY A 144 5.44 5.79 15.50
CA GLY A 144 5.09 4.39 15.54
C GLY A 144 4.23 3.99 14.33
N GLN A 145 4.25 2.70 13.98
CA GLN A 145 3.71 2.24 12.70
C GLN A 145 2.20 2.46 12.54
N ASN A 146 1.41 2.24 13.61
CA ASN A 146 -0.05 2.37 13.54
C ASN A 146 -0.51 3.81 13.27
N ARG A 147 0.06 4.78 13.99
CA ARG A 147 -0.26 6.20 13.83
C ARG A 147 0.23 6.73 12.49
N TRP A 148 1.47 6.39 12.11
CA TRP A 148 2.00 6.73 10.80
C TRP A 148 1.08 6.20 9.69
N ARG A 149 0.64 4.94 9.77
CA ARG A 149 -0.24 4.34 8.78
C ARG A 149 -1.58 5.07 8.71
N ALA A 150 -2.21 5.37 9.85
CA ALA A 150 -3.47 6.11 9.89
C ALA A 150 -3.35 7.49 9.22
N LEU A 151 -2.29 8.25 9.53
CA LEU A 151 -2.02 9.54 8.89
C LEU A 151 -1.75 9.38 7.39
N HIS A 152 -0.98 8.36 7.00
CA HIS A 152 -0.69 8.11 5.59
C HIS A 152 -1.93 7.71 4.79
N MET A 153 -2.93 7.06 5.42
CA MET A 153 -4.22 6.76 4.76
C MET A 153 -5.02 8.03 4.41
N LEU A 154 -4.74 9.18 5.02
CA LEU A 154 -5.38 10.45 4.64
C LEU A 154 -5.05 10.86 3.19
N ASN A 155 -3.99 10.30 2.58
CA ASN A 155 -3.71 10.49 1.16
C ASN A 155 -4.83 10.00 0.24
N TYR A 156 -5.68 9.06 0.66
CA TYR A 156 -6.87 8.69 -0.11
C TYR A 156 -7.88 9.84 -0.16
N VAL A 157 -8.06 10.55 0.96
CA VAL A 157 -8.90 11.75 1.00
C VAL A 157 -8.26 12.87 0.18
N GLY A 158 -6.94 13.08 0.33
CA GLY A 158 -6.19 14.02 -0.49
C GLY A 158 -6.33 13.75 -1.99
N TYR A 159 -6.27 12.49 -2.41
CA TYR A 159 -6.48 12.12 -3.82
C TYR A 159 -7.90 12.42 -4.31
N LEU A 160 -8.94 12.18 -3.50
CA LEU A 160 -10.31 12.54 -3.87
C LEU A 160 -10.50 14.05 -3.99
N LEU A 161 -9.92 14.83 -3.07
CA LEU A 161 -9.92 16.29 -3.14
C LEU A 161 -9.18 16.78 -4.39
N MET A 162 -8.04 16.16 -4.74
CA MET A 162 -7.31 16.44 -5.98
C MET A 162 -8.18 16.17 -7.23
N VAL A 163 -8.90 15.05 -7.27
CA VAL A 163 -9.86 14.74 -8.35
C VAL A 163 -10.93 15.82 -8.46
N THR A 164 -11.50 16.26 -7.33
CA THR A 164 -12.49 17.34 -7.29
C THR A 164 -11.89 18.66 -7.79
N HIS A 165 -10.67 19.02 -7.38
CA HIS A 165 -9.97 20.22 -7.83
C HIS A 165 -9.81 20.25 -9.37
N VAL A 166 -9.39 19.14 -9.99
CA VAL A 166 -9.24 19.06 -11.45
C VAL A 166 -10.58 19.24 -12.18
N LEU A 167 -11.67 18.68 -11.65
CA LEU A 167 -13.00 18.75 -12.27
C LEU A 167 -13.70 20.10 -12.08
N VAL A 168 -13.44 20.80 -10.97
CA VAL A 168 -14.17 22.00 -10.58
C VAL A 168 -13.44 23.29 -10.96
N SER A 169 -12.12 23.35 -10.79
CA SER A 169 -11.32 24.56 -10.97
C SER A 169 -10.19 24.43 -11.99
N GLY A 170 -10.05 23.27 -12.65
CA GLY A 170 -9.04 23.09 -13.68
C GLY A 170 -9.29 23.99 -14.90
N SER A 171 -8.23 24.60 -15.45
CA SER A 171 -8.31 25.37 -16.70
C SER A 171 -8.89 24.57 -17.87
N ASP A 172 -8.69 23.25 -17.86
CA ASP A 172 -9.21 22.30 -18.85
C ASP A 172 -10.49 21.59 -18.40
N ALA A 173 -11.13 22.02 -17.31
CA ALA A 173 -12.34 21.37 -16.78
C ALA A 173 -13.51 21.37 -17.78
N GLY A 174 -13.53 22.27 -18.76
CA GLY A 174 -14.53 22.27 -19.83
C GLY A 174 -14.25 21.25 -20.96
N ARG A 175 -13.09 20.60 -20.98
CA ARG A 175 -12.66 19.73 -22.09
C ARG A 175 -13.04 18.27 -21.85
N PRO A 176 -13.63 17.56 -22.83
CA PRO A 176 -14.12 16.20 -22.64
C PRO A 176 -13.01 15.18 -22.34
N TRP A 177 -11.79 15.42 -22.86
CA TRP A 177 -10.65 14.54 -22.57
C TRP A 177 -10.25 14.57 -21.09
N ALA A 178 -10.32 15.74 -20.43
CA ALA A 178 -9.98 15.88 -19.02
C ALA A 178 -10.96 15.06 -18.15
N TRP A 179 -12.25 15.17 -18.44
CA TRP A 179 -13.28 14.33 -17.82
C TRP A 179 -13.05 12.84 -18.07
N GLY A 180 -12.76 12.45 -19.31
CA GLY A 180 -12.47 11.06 -19.66
C GLY A 180 -11.29 10.48 -18.86
N THR A 181 -10.20 11.24 -18.73
CA THR A 181 -9.02 10.84 -17.93
C THR A 181 -9.37 10.72 -16.45
N VAL A 182 -10.05 11.72 -15.87
CA VAL A 182 -10.39 11.73 -14.43
C VAL A 182 -11.39 10.62 -14.08
N LEU A 183 -12.45 10.46 -14.88
CA LEU A 183 -13.43 9.40 -14.68
C LEU A 183 -12.80 8.02 -14.89
N GLY A 184 -11.95 7.85 -15.90
CA GLY A 184 -11.24 6.60 -16.17
C GLY A 184 -10.33 6.20 -15.02
N THR A 185 -9.50 7.11 -14.53
CA THR A 185 -8.59 6.87 -13.38
C THR A 185 -9.34 6.62 -12.08
N THR A 186 -10.46 7.33 -11.84
CA THR A 186 -11.34 7.09 -10.69
C THR A 186 -12.00 5.71 -10.77
N LEU A 187 -12.49 5.31 -11.95
CA LEU A 187 -13.07 4.00 -12.19
C LEU A 187 -12.05 2.88 -11.96
N VAL A 188 -10.84 3.01 -12.52
CA VAL A 188 -9.75 2.03 -12.32
C VAL A 188 -9.40 1.92 -10.83
N THR A 189 -9.35 3.04 -10.11
CA THR A 189 -9.11 3.06 -8.67
C THR A 189 -10.21 2.32 -7.91
N ALA A 190 -11.48 2.61 -8.19
CA ALA A 190 -12.62 1.98 -7.53
C ALA A 190 -12.69 0.47 -7.82
N VAL A 191 -12.47 0.05 -9.07
CA VAL A 191 -12.41 -1.35 -9.47
C VAL A 191 -11.25 -2.07 -8.79
N THR A 192 -10.07 -1.47 -8.78
CA THR A 192 -8.88 -2.05 -8.12
C THR A 192 -9.11 -2.16 -6.62
N TRP A 193 -9.77 -1.17 -6.00
CA TRP A 193 -10.10 -1.19 -4.57
C TRP A 193 -11.11 -2.28 -4.23
N ALA A 194 -12.19 -2.38 -5.00
CA ALA A 194 -13.20 -3.43 -4.83
C ALA A 194 -12.60 -4.84 -5.06
N TRP A 195 -11.73 -4.98 -6.06
CA TRP A 195 -11.06 -6.24 -6.34
C TRP A 195 -10.08 -6.64 -5.23
N THR A 196 -9.20 -5.72 -4.81
CA THR A 196 -8.18 -5.98 -3.79
C THR A 196 -8.79 -6.27 -2.41
N THR A 197 -9.89 -5.61 -2.04
CA THR A 197 -10.63 -5.85 -0.79
C THR A 197 -11.35 -7.20 -0.79
N ARG A 198 -12.05 -7.54 -1.88
CA ARG A 198 -12.69 -8.86 -2.06
C ARG A 198 -11.67 -9.99 -2.03
N TRP A 199 -10.52 -9.79 -2.64
CA TRP A 199 -9.47 -10.80 -2.66
C TRP A 199 -8.84 -11.00 -1.27
N ALA A 200 -8.59 -9.90 -0.55
CA ALA A 200 -8.09 -9.96 0.82
C ALA A 200 -9.07 -10.68 1.77
N THR A 201 -10.37 -10.42 1.66
CA THR A 201 -11.38 -11.12 2.48
C THR A 201 -11.53 -12.58 2.08
N ALA A 202 -11.49 -12.91 0.79
CA ALA A 202 -11.51 -14.30 0.32
C ALA A 202 -10.26 -15.09 0.75
N ALA A 203 -9.08 -14.45 0.74
CA ALA A 203 -7.84 -15.06 1.21
C ALA A 203 -7.89 -15.34 2.72
N ARG A 204 -8.38 -14.38 3.53
CA ARG A 204 -8.60 -14.58 4.98
C ARG A 204 -9.53 -15.77 5.27
N ARG A 205 -10.66 -15.84 4.57
CA ARG A 205 -11.62 -16.97 4.68
C ARG A 205 -11.05 -18.33 4.22
N ARG A 206 -10.06 -18.32 3.32
CA ARG A 206 -9.34 -19.55 2.94
C ARG A 206 -8.36 -19.96 4.03
N GLY A 207 -7.60 -19.01 4.58
CA GLY A 207 -6.77 -19.20 5.76
C GLY A 207 -7.58 -19.83 6.89
N GLU A 208 -8.68 -19.19 7.31
CA GLU A 208 -9.59 -19.71 8.35
C GLU A 208 -10.05 -21.16 8.11
N ARG A 209 -10.31 -21.55 6.85
CA ARG A 209 -10.63 -22.94 6.49
C ARG A 209 -9.43 -23.89 6.56
N THR A 210 -8.25 -23.48 6.10
CA THR A 210 -7.02 -24.27 6.25
C THR A 210 -6.63 -24.42 7.71
N LEU A 211 -6.93 -23.42 8.54
CA LEU A 211 -6.71 -23.41 9.98
C LEU A 211 -7.71 -24.29 10.72
N SER A 212 -8.97 -24.35 10.27
CA SER A 212 -9.92 -25.33 10.81
C SER A 212 -9.57 -26.77 10.44
N ILE A 213 -8.79 -26.97 9.38
CA ILE A 213 -8.21 -28.28 9.00
C ILE A 213 -6.90 -28.55 9.79
N SER A 214 -6.22 -27.51 10.26
CA SER A 214 -5.05 -27.64 11.12
C SER A 214 -5.47 -28.12 12.51
N ARG A 215 -4.66 -28.98 13.13
CA ARG A 215 -4.95 -29.48 14.49
C ARG A 215 -5.17 -28.30 15.45
N PRO A 216 -6.24 -28.31 16.26
CA PRO A 216 -6.42 -27.32 17.32
C PRO A 216 -5.16 -27.24 18.18
N GLY A 217 -4.54 -26.06 18.27
CA GLY A 217 -3.38 -25.80 19.11
C GLY A 217 -1.99 -25.85 18.44
N SER A 218 -1.88 -26.08 17.12
CA SER A 218 -0.58 -25.90 16.46
C SER A 218 -0.11 -24.43 16.55
N ARG A 219 1.17 -24.22 16.85
CA ARG A 219 1.78 -22.90 16.98
C ARG A 219 3.03 -22.83 16.11
N LEU A 220 3.23 -21.69 15.45
CA LEU A 220 4.43 -21.36 14.70
C LEU A 220 5.40 -20.67 15.66
N GLU A 221 6.60 -21.24 15.80
CA GLU A 221 7.66 -20.62 16.58
C GLU A 221 8.45 -19.64 15.71
N ILE A 222 8.78 -18.50 16.31
CA ILE A 222 9.50 -17.40 15.67
C ILE A 222 10.76 -17.13 16.48
N GLU A 223 11.90 -17.12 15.80
CA GLU A 223 13.17 -16.68 16.37
C GLU A 223 13.70 -15.53 15.52
N VAL A 224 14.05 -14.41 16.17
CA VAL A 224 14.67 -13.27 15.49
C VAL A 224 16.12 -13.13 15.94
N ASP A 225 17.05 -13.32 15.02
CA ASP A 225 18.48 -13.12 15.25
C ASP A 225 18.79 -11.61 15.40
N ALA A 226 19.08 -11.20 16.64
CA ALA A 226 19.37 -9.81 16.97
C ALA A 226 20.69 -9.30 16.36
N ALA A 227 21.64 -10.18 16.03
CA ALA A 227 22.90 -9.80 15.38
C ALA A 227 22.71 -9.48 13.90
N LEU A 228 21.75 -10.13 13.25
CA LEU A 228 21.37 -9.86 11.86
C LEU A 228 20.29 -8.78 11.75
N CYS A 229 19.48 -8.54 12.77
CA CYS A 229 18.36 -7.60 12.70
C CYS A 229 18.83 -6.14 12.55
N LEU A 230 18.78 -5.63 11.32
CA LEU A 230 19.09 -4.23 10.98
C LEU A 230 17.95 -3.23 11.28
N ARG A 231 16.88 -3.67 11.96
CA ARG A 231 15.79 -2.81 12.47
C ARG A 231 15.10 -1.95 11.40
N PHE A 232 14.95 -2.49 10.19
CA PHE A 232 14.24 -1.80 9.10
C PHE A 232 12.72 -1.68 9.30
N GLY A 233 12.12 -2.49 10.19
CA GLY A 233 10.68 -2.47 10.48
C GLY A 233 9.77 -3.18 9.45
N PHE A 234 10.33 -3.86 8.44
CA PHE A 234 9.54 -4.62 7.46
C PHE A 234 8.69 -5.73 8.09
N CYS A 235 9.16 -6.34 9.19
CA CYS A 235 8.41 -7.36 9.91
C CYS A 235 7.16 -6.81 10.60
N GLU A 236 7.26 -5.65 11.24
CA GLU A 236 6.12 -4.92 11.81
C GLU A 236 5.15 -4.46 10.72
N HIS A 237 5.64 -4.11 9.53
CA HIS A 237 4.77 -3.75 8.41
C HIS A 237 3.88 -4.92 7.94
N GLU A 238 4.46 -6.12 7.83
CA GLU A 238 3.75 -7.32 7.38
C GLU A 238 2.88 -7.97 8.46
N ALA A 239 3.33 -7.93 9.71
CA ALA A 239 2.67 -8.57 10.85
C ALA A 239 2.71 -7.67 12.11
N PRO A 240 1.98 -6.55 12.11
CA PRO A 240 2.01 -5.57 13.22
C PRO A 240 1.41 -6.10 14.54
N GLY A 241 0.60 -7.15 14.46
CA GLY A 241 0.08 -7.85 15.64
C GLY A 241 1.08 -8.82 16.28
N VAL A 242 2.21 -9.10 15.61
CA VAL A 242 3.23 -10.06 16.07
C VAL A 242 4.56 -9.36 16.34
N PHE A 243 4.97 -8.41 15.50
CA PHE A 243 6.22 -7.67 15.63
C PHE A 243 5.93 -6.19 15.88
N GLN A 244 6.61 -5.60 16.86
CA GLN A 244 6.53 -4.17 17.17
C GLN A 244 7.95 -3.62 17.33
N LEU A 245 8.32 -2.63 16.51
CA LEU A 245 9.61 -1.96 16.63
C LEU A 245 9.39 -0.62 17.35
N SER A 246 9.96 -0.50 18.54
CA SER A 246 9.94 0.72 19.32
C SER A 246 10.83 1.80 18.69
N GLY A 247 10.51 3.06 18.93
CA GLY A 247 11.25 4.21 18.37
C GLY A 247 12.70 4.32 18.85
N ASP A 248 13.07 3.60 19.91
CA ASP A 248 14.43 3.44 20.44
C ASP A 248 15.22 2.31 19.73
N GLY A 249 14.60 1.61 18.78
CA GLY A 249 15.19 0.51 18.03
C GLY A 249 15.03 -0.88 18.66
N ARG A 250 14.28 -1.03 19.76
CA ARG A 250 13.98 -2.35 20.34
C ARG A 250 12.84 -3.03 19.58
N LEU A 251 13.06 -4.27 19.15
CA LEU A 251 12.02 -5.11 18.55
C LEU A 251 11.41 -6.03 19.61
N THR A 252 10.10 -5.94 19.82
CA THR A 252 9.31 -6.87 20.63
C THR A 252 8.46 -7.75 19.73
N TYR A 253 8.40 -9.04 20.02
CA TYR A 253 7.60 -9.98 19.22
C TYR A 253 7.09 -11.19 20.03
N ASP A 254 6.00 -11.79 19.56
CA ASP A 254 5.49 -13.05 20.10
C ASP A 254 6.25 -14.24 19.52
N ALA A 255 7.01 -14.96 20.36
CA ALA A 255 7.83 -16.10 19.93
C ALA A 255 7.01 -17.34 19.51
N SER A 256 5.73 -17.38 19.86
CA SER A 256 4.85 -18.50 19.55
C SER A 256 3.48 -17.97 19.13
N VAL A 257 3.16 -18.12 17.85
CA VAL A 257 1.98 -17.50 17.25
C VAL A 257 1.03 -18.60 16.77
N PRO A 258 -0.28 -18.50 17.04
CA PRO A 258 -1.25 -19.43 16.46
C PRO A 258 -1.16 -19.43 14.93
N VAL A 259 -1.47 -20.58 14.30
CA VAL A 259 -1.29 -20.76 12.84
C VAL A 259 -2.10 -19.74 12.05
N ASP A 260 -3.12 -19.12 12.63
CA ASP A 260 -3.95 -18.11 11.98
C ASP A 260 -3.20 -16.84 11.58
N ALA A 261 -2.18 -16.48 12.34
CA ALA A 261 -1.26 -15.40 11.99
C ALA A 261 0.01 -15.90 11.27
N ALA A 262 0.18 -17.21 11.03
CA ALA A 262 1.37 -17.78 10.40
C ALA A 262 1.63 -17.18 9.00
N ASP A 263 0.60 -16.97 8.18
CA ASP A 263 0.76 -16.38 6.85
C ASP A 263 1.39 -14.98 6.90
N ALA A 264 1.02 -14.17 7.89
CA ALA A 264 1.57 -12.82 8.06
C ALA A 264 3.04 -12.89 8.52
N VAL A 265 3.35 -13.81 9.41
CA VAL A 265 4.71 -14.06 9.90
C VAL A 265 5.62 -14.60 8.79
N VAL A 266 5.13 -15.52 7.96
CA VAL A 266 5.86 -16.05 6.80
C VAL A 266 6.17 -14.94 5.80
N ARG A 267 5.23 -14.02 5.55
CA ARG A 267 5.50 -12.83 4.73
C ARG A 267 6.55 -11.92 5.38
N ALA A 268 6.43 -11.66 6.69
CA ALA A 268 7.41 -10.87 7.45
C ALA A 268 8.83 -11.45 7.31
N ALA A 269 8.99 -12.77 7.41
CA ALA A 269 10.27 -13.45 7.21
C ALA A 269 10.80 -13.29 5.77
N ARG A 270 9.93 -13.41 4.75
CA ARG A 270 10.31 -13.27 3.34
C ARG A 270 10.75 -11.85 2.96
N VAL A 271 10.16 -10.82 3.56
CA VAL A 271 10.51 -9.43 3.28
C VAL A 271 11.68 -8.92 4.12
N CYS A 272 12.15 -9.69 5.10
CA CYS A 272 13.28 -9.32 5.97
C CYS A 272 14.58 -9.22 5.15
N PRO A 273 15.13 -8.01 4.90
CA PRO A 273 16.29 -7.86 4.03
C PRO A 273 17.54 -8.52 4.61
N ALA A 274 17.66 -8.48 5.93
CA ALA A 274 18.77 -9.08 6.66
C ALA A 274 18.58 -10.58 6.96
N ARG A 275 17.43 -11.17 6.56
CA ARG A 275 17.07 -12.57 6.80
C ARG A 275 17.21 -13.00 8.28
N ALA A 276 16.88 -12.07 9.19
CA ALA A 276 17.01 -12.27 10.63
C ALA A 276 15.90 -13.14 11.24
N ILE A 277 14.83 -13.46 10.51
CA ILE A 277 13.66 -14.17 11.04
C ILE A 277 13.72 -15.64 10.63
N ARG A 278 13.76 -16.52 11.62
CA ARG A 278 13.65 -17.97 11.45
C ARG A 278 12.30 -18.45 11.94
N LEU A 279 11.74 -19.43 11.23
CA LEU A 279 10.44 -20.01 11.53
C LEU A 279 10.63 -21.49 11.85
N GLY A 280 10.12 -21.92 12.99
CA GLY A 280 10.06 -23.31 13.43
C GLY A 280 8.61 -23.76 13.60
N GLN A 281 8.36 -25.06 13.48
CA GLN A 281 7.08 -25.62 13.93
C GLN A 281 7.24 -25.98 15.41
N GLY A 282 6.43 -25.39 16.28
CA GLY A 282 6.41 -25.75 17.69
C GLY A 282 6.03 -27.22 17.86
N ALA A 283 6.69 -27.90 18.80
CA ALA A 283 6.48 -29.32 19.04
C ALA A 283 4.98 -29.61 19.28
N THR A 284 4.43 -30.56 18.52
CA THR A 284 3.08 -31.05 18.76
C THR A 284 3.12 -31.94 19.99
N GLU A 285 2.62 -31.48 21.13
CA GLU A 285 2.44 -32.36 22.28
C GLU A 285 1.32 -33.35 21.95
N VAL A 286 1.70 -34.55 21.50
CA VAL A 286 0.77 -35.65 21.30
C VAL A 286 0.47 -36.22 22.68
N VAL A 287 -0.60 -35.75 23.30
CA VAL A 287 -1.17 -36.42 24.48
C VAL A 287 -1.77 -37.73 23.99
N MET A 288 -0.98 -38.80 24.09
CA MET A 288 -1.48 -40.16 23.92
C MET A 288 -2.49 -40.42 25.03
N ALA A 289 -3.73 -40.78 24.69
CA ALA A 289 -4.69 -41.25 25.68
C ALA A 289 -4.06 -42.41 26.46
N ALA A 290 -4.12 -42.35 27.79
CA ALA A 290 -3.67 -43.45 28.63
C ALA A 290 -4.36 -44.75 28.15
N PRO A 291 -3.62 -45.87 28.02
CA PRO A 291 -4.22 -47.12 27.62
C PRO A 291 -5.40 -47.44 28.54
N PRO A 292 -6.55 -47.90 28.01
CA PRO A 292 -7.70 -48.23 28.83
C PRO A 292 -7.26 -49.23 29.89
N THR A 293 -7.56 -48.92 31.16
CA THR A 293 -7.28 -49.83 32.26
C THR A 293 -8.00 -51.15 31.95
N PRO A 294 -7.29 -52.29 31.90
CA PRO A 294 -7.94 -53.56 31.65
C PRO A 294 -9.01 -53.80 32.73
N PRO A 295 -10.19 -54.32 32.36
CA PRO A 295 -11.21 -54.65 33.35
C PRO A 295 -10.60 -55.60 34.40
N HIS A 296 -10.84 -55.30 35.68
CA HIS A 296 -10.44 -56.17 36.79
C HIS A 296 -10.96 -57.59 36.51
N GLY A 297 -10.05 -58.52 36.20
CA GLY A 297 -10.40 -59.93 36.00
C GLY A 297 -9.92 -60.59 34.70
N SER A 298 -9.25 -59.90 33.77
CA SER A 298 -8.67 -60.60 32.61
C SER A 298 -7.41 -61.37 33.01
N VAL A 299 -7.54 -62.67 33.22
CA VAL A 299 -6.42 -63.60 33.32
C VAL A 299 -5.70 -63.63 31.97
N VAL A 300 -4.46 -63.14 31.94
CA VAL A 300 -3.59 -63.30 30.76
C VAL A 300 -3.25 -64.79 30.66
N PRO A 301 -3.63 -65.50 29.58
CA PRO A 301 -3.26 -66.91 29.44
C PRO A 301 -1.74 -67.03 29.29
N PRO A 302 -1.13 -68.10 29.85
CA PRO A 302 0.31 -68.30 29.73
C PRO A 302 0.72 -68.42 28.26
N PRO A 303 1.93 -67.95 27.89
CA PRO A 303 2.39 -67.99 26.51
C PRO A 303 2.43 -69.44 26.00
N VAL A 304 1.76 -69.67 24.87
CA VAL A 304 1.78 -70.96 24.17
C VAL A 304 3.19 -71.19 23.61
N PRO A 305 3.85 -72.33 23.88
CA PRO A 305 5.15 -72.65 23.31
C PRO A 305 5.06 -72.70 21.78
N ILE A 306 5.84 -71.86 21.10
CA ILE A 306 5.96 -71.90 19.65
C ILE A 306 6.91 -73.04 19.29
N ASP A 307 6.36 -74.17 18.81
CA ASP A 307 7.17 -75.24 18.26
C ASP A 307 7.84 -74.78 16.96
N ARG A 308 9.17 -74.66 17.00
CA ARG A 308 10.01 -74.20 15.88
C ARG A 308 10.19 -75.26 14.78
N ALA A 309 9.58 -76.44 14.88
CA ALA A 309 9.91 -77.57 14.01
C ALA A 309 9.25 -77.60 12.61
N SER A 310 8.29 -76.73 12.26
CA SER A 310 7.49 -76.93 11.02
C SER A 310 7.78 -76.01 9.84
N ARG A 311 8.77 -75.09 9.90
CA ARG A 311 9.15 -74.28 8.72
C ARG A 311 10.10 -75.05 7.80
N LYS A 312 9.64 -76.17 7.23
CA LYS A 312 10.28 -76.75 6.04
C LYS A 312 9.90 -75.91 4.82
N VAL A 313 10.95 -75.34 4.25
CA VAL A 313 11.06 -74.67 2.96
C VAL A 313 10.28 -75.43 1.87
N ARG A 314 9.39 -74.73 1.18
CA ARG A 314 9.01 -75.06 -0.20
C ARG A 314 9.56 -73.95 -1.09
N THR A 315 10.53 -74.35 -1.90
CA THR A 315 11.05 -73.68 -3.09
C THR A 315 9.93 -73.37 -4.08
#